data_AF-A0A2T4RXW1-F1
#
_entry.id   AF-A0A2T4RXW1-F1
#
_cell.length_a   1.000
_cell.length_b   1.000
_cell.length_c   1.000
_cell.angle_alpha   90.00
_cell.angle_beta   90.00
_cell.angle_gamma   90.00
#
_symmetry.space_group_name_H-M   'P 1'
#
loop_
_entity.id
_entity.type
_entity.pdbx_description
1 polymer ?
#
loop_
_entity_poly.entity_id
_entity_poly.type
_entity_poly.pdbx_seq_one_letter_code
_entity_poly.pdbx_strand_id
1 'polypeptide(L)'
;MTQPIKIGVGGPVGAGKTELVEKVVKHLSKELSIGVITNDIYTKEDEKILVNSGVLPADRIIGVETGGCPHTAIREDASMNFAAIDELVERHEDIELIFVESGGDNLAATFSPELVDFSIYIIDVA
;
A
#
# COMPACT_ATOMS: atom_id res chain seq x y z
N MET A 1 14.48 17.12 -3.93
CA MET A 1 13.34 16.54 -3.18
C MET A 1 13.81 15.21 -2.63
N THR A 2 13.57 14.95 -1.35
CA THR A 2 13.86 13.65 -0.73
C THR A 2 12.87 12.63 -1.27
N GLN A 3 13.36 11.49 -1.75
CA GLN A 3 12.51 10.40 -2.21
C GLN A 3 11.85 9.76 -0.98
N PRO A 4 10.52 9.54 -0.98
CA PRO A 4 9.85 8.95 0.18
C PRO A 4 10.29 7.50 0.38
N ILE A 5 10.30 7.08 1.65
CA ILE A 5 10.51 5.68 2.01
C ILE A 5 9.23 4.91 1.62
N LYS A 6 9.38 3.73 1.01
CA LYS A 6 8.27 2.88 0.60
C LYS A 6 8.29 1.59 1.40
N ILE A 7 7.18 1.27 2.06
CA ILE A 7 7.01 0.06 2.86
C ILE A 7 5.91 -0.80 2.24
N GLY A 8 6.28 -2.00 1.79
CA GLY A 8 5.32 -3.00 1.33
C GLY A 8 4.67 -3.73 2.50
N VAL A 9 3.35 -3.91 2.46
CA VAL A 9 2.59 -4.70 3.43
C VAL A 9 1.95 -5.89 2.70
N GLY A 10 2.49 -7.08 2.93
CA GLY A 10 2.08 -8.32 2.28
C GLY A 10 1.54 -9.35 3.28
N GLY A 11 0.83 -10.35 2.76
CA GLY A 11 0.25 -11.42 3.56
C GLY A 11 -0.99 -12.05 2.90
N PRO A 12 -1.51 -13.16 3.45
CA PRO A 12 -2.73 -13.80 2.98
C PRO A 12 -3.96 -12.88 2.93
N VAL A 13 -4.93 -13.27 2.12
CA VAL A 13 -6.28 -12.67 2.16
C VAL A 13 -6.84 -12.87 3.58
N GLY A 14 -7.37 -11.79 4.17
CA GLY A 14 -7.94 -11.83 5.53
C GLY A 14 -6.92 -11.79 6.68
N ALA A 15 -5.61 -11.70 6.42
CA ALA A 15 -4.59 -11.66 7.48
C ALA A 15 -4.51 -10.33 8.25
N GLY A 16 -5.38 -9.35 7.95
CA GLY A 16 -5.44 -8.06 8.65
C GLY A 16 -4.50 -6.97 8.09
N LYS A 17 -4.18 -7.00 6.79
CA LYS A 17 -3.24 -6.05 6.15
C LYS A 17 -3.75 -4.61 6.23
N THR A 18 -4.96 -4.39 5.75
CA THR A 18 -5.64 -3.09 5.77
C THR A 18 -5.78 -2.56 7.19
N GLU A 19 -6.10 -3.43 8.16
CA GLU A 19 -6.23 -3.04 9.57
C GLU A 19 -4.88 -2.64 10.20
N LEU A 20 -3.79 -3.33 9.84
CA LEU A 20 -2.45 -2.93 10.23
C LEU A 20 -2.11 -1.54 9.65
N VAL A 21 -2.33 -1.35 8.35
CA VAL A 21 -2.05 -0.07 7.67
C VAL A 21 -2.86 1.05 8.32
N GLU A 22 -4.17 0.88 8.52
CA GLU A 22 -5.03 1.85 9.20
C GLU A 22 -4.45 2.27 10.56
N LYS A 23 -4.13 1.29 11.42
CA LYS A 23 -3.64 1.55 12.78
C LYS A 23 -2.28 2.24 12.81
N VAL A 24 -1.36 1.80 11.95
CA VAL A 24 -0.01 2.38 11.86
C VAL A 24 -0.08 3.79 11.31
N VAL A 25 -0.80 4.01 10.21
CA VAL A 25 -0.94 5.33 9.60
C VAL A 25 -1.65 6.30 10.54
N LYS A 26 -2.70 5.88 11.24
CA LYS A 26 -3.38 6.72 12.26
C LYS A 26 -2.45 7.20 13.38
N HIS A 27 -1.41 6.42 13.70
CA HIS A 27 -0.42 6.82 14.69
C HIS A 27 0.65 7.74 14.08
N LEU A 28 1.26 7.33 12.97
CA LEU A 28 2.42 7.99 12.38
C LEU A 28 2.08 9.27 11.59
N SER A 29 0.87 9.40 11.05
CA SER A 29 0.42 10.57 10.28
C SER A 29 0.38 11.87 11.09
N LYS A 30 0.58 11.79 12.41
CA LYS A 30 0.73 12.95 13.29
C LYS A 30 2.12 13.59 13.22
N GLU A 31 3.10 12.82 12.75
CA GLU A 31 4.52 13.20 12.77
C GLU A 31 5.16 13.14 11.38
N LEU A 32 4.60 12.32 10.48
CA LEU A 32 5.10 12.12 9.12
C LEU A 32 4.01 12.42 8.10
N SER A 33 4.43 12.94 6.95
CA SER A 33 3.57 13.04 5.77
C SER A 33 3.49 11.69 5.05
N ILE A 34 2.28 11.10 5.02
CA ILE A 34 2.08 9.72 4.57
C ILE A 34 1.13 9.67 3.36
N GLY A 35 1.40 8.75 2.44
CA GLY A 35 0.47 8.24 1.43
C GLY A 35 0.27 6.73 1.54
N VAL A 36 -0.84 6.22 1.02
CA VAL A 36 -1.15 4.78 0.99
C VAL A 36 -1.60 4.37 -0.41
N ILE A 37 -1.04 3.27 -0.89
CA ILE A 37 -1.49 2.58 -2.09
C ILE A 37 -2.03 1.22 -1.64
N THR A 38 -3.26 0.93 -2.02
CA THR A 38 -3.88 -0.40 -1.81
C THR A 38 -3.98 -1.11 -3.14
N ASN A 39 -3.78 -2.41 -3.15
CA ASN A 39 -3.96 -3.24 -4.34
C ASN A 39 -5.13 -4.17 -4.11
N ASP A 40 -5.96 -4.37 -5.12
CA ASP A 40 -7.03 -5.35 -5.12
C ASP A 40 -7.25 -5.83 -6.57
N ILE A 41 -7.70 -7.07 -6.75
CA ILE A 41 -7.75 -7.75 -8.04
C ILE A 41 -8.84 -7.15 -8.93
N TYR A 42 -10.02 -6.89 -8.37
CA TYR A 42 -11.22 -6.51 -9.14
C TYR A 42 -11.95 -5.30 -8.58
N THR A 43 -11.56 -4.79 -7.42
CA THR A 43 -12.28 -3.71 -6.75
C THR A 43 -11.33 -2.69 -6.15
N LYS A 44 -11.90 -1.70 -5.46
CA LYS A 44 -11.20 -0.67 -4.69
C LYS A 44 -11.71 -0.65 -3.25
N GLU A 45 -12.01 -1.83 -2.71
CA GLU A 45 -12.67 -1.91 -1.41
C GLU A 45 -11.72 -1.48 -0.28
N ASP A 46 -10.45 -1.90 -0.34
CA ASP A 46 -9.44 -1.51 0.66
C ASP A 46 -9.18 0.01 0.63
N GLU A 47 -9.14 0.64 -0.56
CA GLU A 47 -9.11 2.10 -0.72
C GLU A 47 -10.30 2.75 0.01
N LYS A 48 -11.52 2.27 -0.24
CA LYS A 48 -12.73 2.82 0.41
C LYS A 48 -12.73 2.62 1.91
N ILE A 49 -12.25 1.48 2.42
CA ILE A 49 -12.14 1.22 3.86
C ILE A 49 -11.23 2.26 4.52
N LEU A 50 -10.06 2.53 3.94
CA LEU A 50 -9.12 3.51 4.47
C LEU A 50 -9.62 4.96 4.34
N VAL A 51 -10.29 5.30 3.24
CA VAL A 51 -10.92 6.62 3.07
C VAL A 51 -12.03 6.82 4.11
N ASN A 52 -12.90 5.82 4.30
CA ASN A 52 -14.05 5.91 5.20
C ASN A 52 -13.66 5.91 6.69
N SER A 53 -12.53 5.29 7.04
CA SER A 53 -11.99 5.36 8.42
C SER A 53 -11.42 6.74 8.76
N GLY A 54 -11.17 7.59 7.75
CA GLY A 54 -10.73 8.98 7.95
C GLY A 54 -9.30 9.08 8.50
N VAL A 55 -8.48 8.05 8.30
CA VAL A 55 -7.08 8.00 8.77
C VAL A 55 -6.21 9.00 8.03
N LEU A 56 -6.51 9.25 6.76
CA LEU A 56 -5.86 10.25 5.90
C LEU A 56 -6.92 10.96 5.03
N PRO A 57 -6.61 12.16 4.51
CA PRO A 57 -7.31 12.74 3.37
C PRO A 57 -7.41 11.75 2.19
N ALA A 58 -8.55 11.75 1.50
CA ALA A 58 -8.80 10.78 0.43
C ALA A 58 -7.81 10.87 -0.74
N ASP A 59 -7.29 12.07 -1.02
CA ASP A 59 -6.29 12.31 -2.07
C ASP A 59 -4.89 11.79 -1.73
N ARG A 60 -4.70 11.20 -0.54
CA ARG A 60 -3.48 10.50 -0.10
C ARG A 60 -3.62 8.98 -0.12
N ILE A 61 -4.76 8.46 -0.57
CA ILE A 61 -5.03 7.03 -0.66
C ILE A 61 -5.36 6.73 -2.12
N ILE A 62 -4.64 5.78 -2.73
CA ILE A 62 -4.91 5.33 -4.11
C ILE A 62 -5.16 3.84 -4.10
N GLY A 63 -6.29 3.40 -4.64
CA GLY A 63 -6.56 2.00 -4.96
C GLY A 63 -6.10 1.67 -6.38
N VAL A 64 -5.31 0.60 -6.50
CA VAL A 64 -4.84 0.04 -7.76
C VAL A 64 -5.56 -1.28 -7.99
N GLU A 65 -6.35 -1.33 -9.06
CA GLU A 65 -6.97 -2.56 -9.54
C GLU A 65 -5.93 -3.35 -10.34
N THR A 66 -5.36 -4.39 -9.76
CA THR A 66 -4.23 -5.12 -10.35
C THR A 66 -4.65 -6.03 -11.49
N GLY A 67 -5.95 -6.33 -11.62
CA GLY A 67 -6.40 -7.46 -12.41
C GLY A 67 -5.84 -8.76 -11.81
N GLY A 68 -5.47 -9.71 -12.67
CA GLY A 68 -5.16 -11.12 -12.35
C GLY A 68 -4.34 -11.42 -11.08
N CYS A 69 -3.05 -11.76 -11.23
CA CYS A 69 -2.25 -12.30 -10.12
C CYS A 69 -1.66 -11.19 -9.24
N PRO A 70 -2.01 -11.10 -7.93
CA PRO A 70 -1.53 -10.03 -7.05
C PRO A 70 0.00 -9.93 -6.97
N HIS A 71 0.73 -11.06 -6.92
CA HIS A 71 2.20 -11.05 -6.89
C HIS A 71 2.81 -10.34 -8.10
N THR A 72 2.17 -10.38 -9.27
CA THR A 72 2.70 -9.72 -10.47
C THR A 72 2.72 -8.21 -10.29
N ALA A 73 1.66 -7.64 -9.74
CA ALA A 73 1.56 -6.20 -9.52
C ALA A 73 2.57 -5.65 -8.50
N ILE A 74 3.13 -6.50 -7.63
CA ILE A 74 4.11 -6.09 -6.62
C ILE A 74 5.53 -6.60 -6.90
N ARG A 75 5.73 -7.44 -7.93
CA ARG A 75 7.01 -8.10 -8.19
C ARG A 75 7.43 -8.07 -9.66
N GLU A 76 6.72 -8.80 -10.52
CA GLU A 76 7.14 -8.97 -11.92
C GLU A 76 6.83 -7.76 -12.81
N ASP A 77 5.67 -7.14 -12.61
CA ASP A 77 5.22 -5.96 -13.33
C ASP A 77 4.53 -5.00 -12.36
N ALA A 78 5.36 -4.19 -11.70
CA ALA A 78 4.92 -3.18 -10.74
C ALA A 78 4.59 -1.83 -11.37
N SER A 79 4.42 -1.76 -12.70
CA SER A 79 4.21 -0.51 -13.44
C SER A 79 3.03 0.32 -12.93
N MET A 80 1.92 -0.33 -12.56
CA MET A 80 0.75 0.34 -12.00
C MET A 80 1.02 0.94 -10.62
N ASN A 81 1.78 0.24 -9.78
CA ASN A 81 2.18 0.76 -8.47
C ASN A 81 3.19 1.90 -8.61
N PHE A 82 4.13 1.85 -9.55
CA PHE A 82 5.02 2.98 -9.83
C PHE A 82 4.25 4.23 -10.27
N ALA A 83 3.29 4.08 -11.18
CA ALA A 83 2.44 5.19 -11.60
C ALA A 83 1.65 5.79 -10.42
N ALA A 84 1.12 4.96 -9.52
CA ALA A 84 0.42 5.43 -8.33
C ALA A 84 1.36 6.14 -7.31
N ILE A 85 2.61 5.68 -7.18
CA ILE A 85 3.62 6.36 -6.36
C ILE A 85 3.93 7.74 -6.94
N ASP A 86 4.18 7.83 -8.25
CA ASP A 86 4.46 9.09 -8.92
C ASP A 86 3.29 10.08 -8.78
N GLU A 87 2.05 9.58 -8.91
CA GLU A 87 0.83 10.36 -8.71
C GLU A 87 0.71 10.91 -7.27
N LEU A 88 1.03 10.11 -6.25
CA LEU A 88 1.04 10.58 -4.86
C LEU A 88 2.09 11.67 -4.62
N VAL A 89 3.30 11.47 -5.14
CA VAL A 89 4.42 12.42 -4.99
C VAL A 89 4.14 13.73 -5.73
N GLU A 90 3.51 13.67 -6.91
CA GLU A 90 3.10 14.85 -7.65
C GLU A 90 1.99 15.64 -6.92
N ARG A 91 1.03 14.94 -6.29
CA ARG A 91 -0.04 15.58 -5.51
C ARG A 91 0.45 16.19 -4.20
N HIS A 92 1.44 15.56 -3.58
CA HIS A 92 1.91 15.89 -2.23
C HIS A 92 3.44 15.88 -2.19
N GLU A 93 4.06 17.01 -2.52
CA GLU A 93 5.53 17.17 -2.52
C GLU A 93 6.16 16.95 -1.13
N ASP A 94 5.37 16.99 -0.06
CA ASP A 94 5.79 16.81 1.32
C ASP A 94 5.79 15.33 1.77
N ILE A 95 5.33 14.37 0.96
CA ILE A 95 5.27 12.96 1.34
C ILE A 95 6.66 12.42 1.72
N GLU A 96 6.73 11.81 2.90
CA GLU A 96 7.93 11.21 3.48
C GLU A 96 7.89 9.68 3.47
N LEU A 97 6.68 9.11 3.55
CA LEU A 97 6.46 7.68 3.67
C LEU A 97 5.24 7.23 2.83
N ILE A 98 5.40 6.14 2.08
CA ILE A 98 4.32 5.51 1.32
C ILE A 98 4.18 4.05 1.75
N PHE A 99 2.97 3.65 2.14
CA PHE A 99 2.62 2.24 2.31
C PHE A 99 2.08 1.67 1.00
N VAL A 100 2.52 0.47 0.62
CA VAL A 100 1.98 -0.29 -0.52
C VAL A 100 1.43 -1.61 0.01
N GLU A 101 0.11 -1.68 0.18
CA GLU A 101 -0.60 -2.90 0.56
C GLU A 101 -0.81 -3.81 -0.67
N SER A 102 -0.44 -5.09 -0.56
CA SER A 102 -0.73 -6.08 -1.61
C SER A 102 -2.19 -6.55 -1.56
N GLY A 103 -2.74 -7.02 -2.68
CA GLY A 103 -4.13 -7.52 -2.77
C GLY A 103 -4.42 -8.86 -2.10
N GLY A 104 -3.55 -9.30 -1.18
CA GLY A 104 -3.62 -10.60 -0.53
C GLY A 104 -3.11 -11.72 -1.43
N ASP A 105 -2.17 -12.50 -0.92
CA ASP A 105 -1.51 -13.53 -1.71
C ASP A 105 -0.99 -14.65 -0.80
N ASN A 106 -0.52 -15.76 -1.37
CA ASN A 106 0.01 -16.89 -0.62
C ASN A 106 1.37 -16.58 0.05
N LEU A 107 1.92 -17.58 0.73
CA LEU A 107 3.18 -17.49 1.49
C LEU A 107 4.43 -17.15 0.65
N ALA A 108 4.36 -17.25 -0.67
CA ALA A 108 5.47 -16.95 -1.58
C ALA A 108 5.48 -15.50 -2.09
N ALA A 109 4.53 -14.66 -1.64
CA ALA A 109 4.45 -13.28 -2.07
C ALA A 109 5.58 -12.43 -1.48
N THR A 110 6.35 -11.81 -2.37
CA THR A 110 7.47 -10.94 -2.04
C THR A 110 7.39 -9.70 -2.92
N PHE A 111 7.76 -8.55 -2.36
CA PHE A 111 7.83 -7.31 -3.13
C PHE A 111 9.12 -7.23 -3.95
N SER A 112 9.07 -6.59 -5.12
CA SER A 112 10.27 -6.19 -5.85
C SER A 112 11.08 -5.18 -5.03
N PRO A 113 12.42 -5.31 -4.97
CA PRO A 113 13.28 -4.31 -4.33
C PRO A 113 13.29 -2.97 -5.08
N GLU A 114 12.81 -2.94 -6.33
CA GLU A 114 12.63 -1.67 -7.06
C GLU A 114 11.36 -0.94 -6.60
N LEU A 115 10.34 -1.69 -6.16
CA LEU A 115 9.06 -1.13 -5.74
C LEU A 115 9.14 -0.57 -4.31
N VAL A 116 9.62 -1.36 -3.35
CA VAL A 116 9.63 -0.98 -1.93
C VAL A 116 11.03 -1.07 -1.32
N ASP A 117 11.32 -0.20 -0.35
CA ASP A 117 12.60 -0.20 0.38
C ASP A 117 12.59 -1.23 1.51
N PHE A 118 11.43 -1.43 2.14
CA PHE A 118 11.22 -2.41 3.20
C PHE A 118 9.90 -3.16 2.97
N SER A 119 9.80 -4.36 3.54
CA SER A 119 8.55 -5.13 3.52
C SER A 119 8.20 -5.67 4.90
N ILE A 120 6.91 -5.65 5.20
CA ILE A 120 6.29 -6.28 6.36
C ILE A 120 5.41 -7.40 5.81
N TYR A 121 5.66 -8.63 6.24
CA TYR A 121 4.81 -9.76 5.92
C TYR A 121 4.02 -10.15 7.16
N ILE A 122 2.70 -10.22 7.03
CA ILE A 122 1.82 -10.60 8.15
C ILE A 122 1.12 -11.92 7.87
N ILE A 123 0.93 -12.66 8.95
CA ILE A 123 0.12 -13.88 9.01
C ILE A 123 -0.81 -13.76 10.22
N ASP A 124 -1.92 -14.48 10.15
CA ASP A 124 -2.85 -14.60 11.27
C ASP A 124 -2.77 -16.02 11.87
N VAL A 125 -3.13 -16.15 13.16
CA VAL A 125 -3.04 -17.40 13.92
C VAL A 125 -4.31 -18.25 13.88
N ALA A 126 -5.39 -17.78 13.24
CA ALA A 126 -6.68 -18.46 13.22
C ALA A 126 -6.64 -19.90 12.68
#